data_AF-A0A9D4TJF9-F1
#
_entry.id   AF-A0A9D4TJF9-F1
#
_cell.length_a   1.000
_cell.length_b   1.000
_cell.length_c   1.000
_cell.angle_alpha   90.00
_cell.angle_beta   90.00
_cell.angle_gamma   90.00
#
_symmetry.space_group_name_H-M   'P 1'
#
loop_
_entity.id
_entity.type
_entity.pdbx_description
1 polymer ?
#
loop_
_entity_poly.entity_id
_entity_poly.type
_entity_poly.pdbx_seq_one_letter_code
_entity_poly.pdbx_strand_id
1 'polypeptide(L)'
;MAAAPAEQEEDELDALLRGYEQQAAADVAAVLQQQKQKRDDGGAFATAGKRQKVSAAADRRDQALSQPIGADNRGFKMLSAMGYQQGQRIGKSGTGLAEPLPVLVKQDKLGLGAVSKKAAAREQQLQRQREAEQRARAVAAAAEADRTGLRLGYQQRTAAAMAARRLEGQLRTAQRVCETLDTGAGITCCVMWSAPPTEAAAAASAVAMAAAAAVDELLEEPELGHTAEAGAAVKASREEAAEFAQMYERQSHDGQQQQQQQQPDDQEGEWEAWQALPPAEQLSAVLGRLRQHYCYCLYCGCRYDSDLDMQQHCPGPAEADHE
;
A
#
# COMPACT_ATOMS: atom_id res chain seq x y z
N MET A 1 46.25 -23.80 25.43
CA MET A 1 45.47 -24.65 26.35
C MET A 1 44.08 -24.01 26.41
N ALA A 2 43.19 -24.41 25.51
CA ALA A 2 42.10 -25.36 25.73
C ALA A 2 40.83 -24.64 26.25
N ALA A 3 40.12 -23.99 25.33
CA ALA A 3 38.77 -23.45 25.51
C ALA A 3 37.92 -23.91 24.30
N ALA A 4 37.64 -25.22 24.25
CA ALA A 4 36.91 -25.85 23.14
C ALA A 4 35.82 -26.90 23.53
N PRO A 5 35.47 -27.19 24.82
CA PRO A 5 34.43 -28.19 25.07
C PRO A 5 33.00 -27.64 25.04
N ALA A 6 32.76 -26.36 25.32
CA ALA A 6 31.40 -25.83 25.51
C ALA A 6 30.62 -25.64 24.20
N GLU A 7 31.26 -25.13 23.13
CA GLU A 7 30.58 -24.93 21.84
C GLU A 7 30.25 -26.26 21.13
N GLN A 8 31.04 -27.31 21.39
CA GLN A 8 30.78 -28.64 20.83
C GLN A 8 29.56 -29.31 21.49
N GLU A 9 29.35 -29.08 22.80
CA GLU A 9 28.20 -29.59 23.53
C GLU A 9 26.88 -28.91 23.10
N GLU A 10 26.93 -27.61 22.78
CA GLU A 10 25.76 -26.87 22.26
C GLU A 10 25.37 -27.35 20.86
N ASP A 11 26.35 -27.53 19.95
CA ASP A 11 26.11 -28.05 18.60
C ASP A 11 25.56 -29.49 18.61
N GLU A 12 26.00 -30.33 19.55
CA GLU A 12 25.48 -31.68 19.75
C GLU A 12 24.03 -31.68 20.27
N LEU A 13 23.71 -30.77 21.19
CA LEU A 13 22.35 -30.61 21.72
C LEU A 13 21.39 -30.13 20.62
N ASP A 14 21.84 -29.21 19.77
CA ASP A 14 21.09 -28.67 18.64
C ASP A 14 20.82 -29.74 17.57
N ALA A 15 21.81 -30.60 17.29
CA ALA A 15 21.65 -31.74 16.39
C ALA A 15 20.63 -32.76 16.93
N LEU A 16 20.61 -32.98 18.25
CA LEU A 16 19.72 -33.92 18.91
C LEU A 16 18.26 -33.39 18.96
N LEU A 17 18.08 -32.09 19.19
CA LEU A 17 16.78 -31.41 19.08
C LEU A 17 16.20 -31.51 17.67
N ARG A 18 17.01 -31.27 16.63
CA ARG A 18 16.59 -31.45 15.22
C ARG A 18 16.18 -32.90 14.92
N GLY A 19 16.82 -33.88 15.55
CA GLY A 19 16.44 -35.29 15.45
C GLY A 19 15.04 -35.56 16.04
N TYR A 20 14.75 -35.01 17.21
CA TYR A 20 13.42 -35.14 17.83
C TYR A 20 12.32 -34.43 17.03
N GLU A 21 12.60 -33.25 16.47
CA GLU A 21 11.65 -32.54 15.61
C GLU A 21 11.30 -33.34 14.34
N GLN A 22 12.30 -33.94 13.70
CA GLN A 22 12.10 -34.79 12.51
C GLN A 22 11.29 -36.05 12.86
N GLN A 23 11.54 -36.66 14.01
CA GLN A 23 10.79 -37.81 14.48
C GLN A 23 9.32 -37.45 14.79
N ALA A 24 9.08 -36.33 15.46
CA ALA A 24 7.74 -35.83 15.73
C ALA A 24 6.97 -35.50 14.43
N ALA A 25 7.64 -34.91 13.44
CA ALA A 25 7.04 -34.63 12.14
C ALA A 25 6.65 -35.92 11.38
N ALA A 26 7.49 -36.96 11.46
CA ALA A 26 7.21 -38.26 10.85
C ALA A 26 6.01 -38.95 11.50
N ASP A 27 5.91 -38.91 12.83
CA ASP A 27 4.79 -39.50 13.57
C ASP A 27 3.46 -38.79 13.25
N VAL A 28 3.47 -37.45 13.17
CA VAL A 28 2.30 -36.66 12.77
C VAL A 28 1.88 -37.00 11.33
N ALA A 29 2.85 -37.12 10.41
CA ALA A 29 2.58 -37.52 9.03
C ALA A 29 1.97 -38.92 8.94
N ALA A 30 2.48 -39.88 9.71
CA ALA A 30 1.95 -41.24 9.77
C ALA A 30 0.50 -41.28 10.27
N VAL A 31 0.16 -40.49 11.31
CA VAL A 31 -1.22 -40.38 11.82
C VAL A 31 -2.16 -39.78 10.78
N LEU A 32 -1.75 -38.72 10.09
CA LEU A 32 -2.54 -38.10 9.01
C LEU A 32 -2.76 -39.07 7.85
N GLN A 33 -1.74 -39.84 7.47
CA GLN A 33 -1.83 -40.84 6.42
C GLN A 33 -2.76 -42.00 6.81
N GLN A 34 -2.71 -42.47 8.06
CA GLN A 34 -3.60 -43.50 8.57
C GLN A 34 -5.06 -43.01 8.68
N GLN A 35 -5.28 -41.73 9.03
CA GLN A 35 -6.61 -41.12 8.97
C GLN A 35 -7.13 -41.02 7.54
N LYS A 36 -6.27 -40.69 6.56
CA LYS A 36 -6.64 -40.66 5.14
C LYS A 36 -7.05 -42.05 4.65
N GLN A 37 -6.26 -43.09 4.95
CA GLN A 37 -6.60 -44.48 4.61
C GLN A 37 -7.91 -44.94 5.27
N LYS A 38 -8.13 -44.64 6.55
CA LYS A 38 -9.41 -44.95 7.23
C LYS A 38 -10.60 -44.23 6.61
N ARG A 39 -10.42 -43.02 6.08
CA ARG A 39 -11.47 -42.29 5.34
C ARG A 39 -11.76 -42.92 3.97
N ASP A 40 -10.72 -43.41 3.30
CA ASP A 40 -10.84 -44.05 1.98
C ASP A 40 -11.44 -45.47 2.10
N ASP A 41 -11.06 -46.24 3.11
CA ASP A 41 -11.51 -47.64 3.32
C ASP A 41 -12.84 -47.76 4.09
N GLY A 42 -13.09 -46.87 5.07
CA GLY A 42 -14.23 -46.98 5.99
C GLY A 42 -15.58 -46.52 5.42
N GLY A 43 -15.59 -45.87 4.25
CA GLY A 43 -16.81 -45.28 3.66
C GLY A 43 -17.37 -46.01 2.44
N ALA A 44 -16.60 -46.87 1.77
CA ALA A 44 -16.91 -47.30 0.41
C ALA A 44 -17.47 -48.74 0.28
N PHE A 45 -17.04 -49.70 1.11
CA PHE A 45 -17.20 -51.11 0.72
C PHE A 45 -18.56 -51.75 1.06
N ALA A 46 -19.18 -51.43 2.20
CA ALA A 46 -20.42 -52.11 2.64
C ALA A 46 -21.73 -51.48 2.11
N THR A 47 -21.74 -50.17 1.85
CA THR A 47 -22.94 -49.44 1.40
C THR A 47 -23.05 -49.34 -0.13
N ALA A 48 -21.93 -49.43 -0.87
CA ALA A 48 -21.92 -49.40 -2.33
C ALA A 48 -22.58 -50.66 -2.93
N GLY A 49 -22.25 -51.87 -2.44
CA GLY A 49 -22.75 -53.13 -3.01
C GLY A 49 -24.28 -53.31 -2.91
N LYS A 50 -24.92 -52.74 -1.90
CA LYS A 50 -26.39 -52.81 -1.75
C LYS A 50 -27.10 -51.73 -2.58
N ARG A 51 -26.51 -50.55 -2.75
CA ARG A 51 -27.03 -49.49 -3.65
C ARG A 51 -26.89 -49.90 -5.13
N GLN A 52 -25.78 -50.54 -5.49
CA GLN A 52 -25.49 -50.99 -6.85
C GLN A 52 -26.44 -52.10 -7.33
N LYS A 53 -26.90 -53.00 -6.44
CA LYS A 53 -27.92 -54.01 -6.79
C LYS A 53 -29.31 -53.41 -7.03
N VAL A 54 -29.68 -52.35 -6.30
CA VAL A 54 -30.99 -51.69 -6.45
C VAL A 54 -31.02 -50.82 -7.71
N SER A 55 -29.92 -50.12 -8.05
CA SER A 55 -29.81 -49.36 -9.30
C SER A 55 -29.80 -50.28 -10.52
N ALA A 56 -29.00 -51.36 -10.51
CA ALA A 56 -28.93 -52.30 -11.64
C ALA A 56 -30.27 -53.00 -11.95
N ALA A 57 -31.13 -53.20 -10.94
CA ALA A 57 -32.47 -53.74 -11.14
C ALA A 57 -33.45 -52.70 -11.71
N ALA A 58 -33.29 -51.42 -11.37
CA ALA A 58 -34.05 -50.32 -11.96
C ALA A 58 -33.64 -50.09 -13.42
N ASP A 59 -32.34 -50.05 -13.70
CA ASP A 59 -31.79 -49.87 -15.04
C ASP A 59 -32.26 -51.00 -15.99
N ARG A 60 -32.28 -52.25 -15.52
CA ARG A 60 -32.84 -53.39 -16.28
C ARG A 60 -34.33 -53.26 -16.54
N ARG A 61 -35.10 -52.73 -15.59
CA ARG A 61 -36.54 -52.49 -15.77
C ARG A 61 -36.76 -51.40 -16.82
N ASP A 62 -36.04 -50.30 -16.73
CA ASP A 62 -36.19 -49.17 -17.66
C ASP A 62 -35.75 -49.53 -19.08
N GLN A 63 -34.70 -50.36 -19.19
CA GLN A 63 -34.26 -50.93 -20.46
C GLN A 63 -35.28 -51.91 -21.06
N ALA A 64 -36.00 -52.67 -20.22
CA ALA A 64 -37.07 -53.56 -20.66
C ALA A 64 -38.37 -52.81 -21.02
N LEU A 65 -38.68 -51.70 -20.31
CA LEU A 65 -39.86 -50.87 -20.58
C LEU A 65 -39.70 -49.98 -21.81
N SER A 66 -38.46 -49.68 -22.23
CA SER A 66 -38.18 -48.89 -23.44
C SER A 66 -38.22 -49.69 -24.74
N GLN A 67 -38.19 -51.03 -24.66
CA GLN A 67 -38.30 -51.87 -25.85
C GLN A 67 -39.77 -52.25 -26.13
N PRO A 68 -40.24 -52.12 -27.38
CA PRO A 68 -41.59 -52.55 -27.74
C PRO A 68 -41.73 -54.07 -27.58
N ILE A 69 -42.93 -54.52 -27.23
CA ILE A 69 -43.22 -55.94 -27.05
C ILE A 69 -43.02 -56.67 -28.38
N GLY A 70 -42.20 -57.73 -28.39
CA GLY A 70 -41.96 -58.55 -29.58
C GLY A 70 -43.20 -59.34 -30.04
N ALA A 71 -43.27 -59.65 -31.34
CA ALA A 71 -44.38 -60.38 -31.97
C ALA A 71 -44.49 -61.85 -31.51
N ASP A 72 -43.45 -62.35 -30.86
CA ASP A 72 -43.37 -63.64 -30.20
C ASP A 72 -44.16 -63.69 -28.88
N ASN A 73 -44.39 -62.54 -28.24
CA ASN A 73 -45.13 -62.45 -26.99
C ASN A 73 -46.61 -62.83 -27.17
N ARG A 74 -47.10 -63.72 -26.30
CA ARG A 74 -48.51 -64.18 -26.29
C ARG A 74 -49.50 -63.01 -26.21
N GLY A 75 -49.17 -61.94 -25.48
CA GLY A 75 -50.01 -60.75 -25.36
C GLY A 75 -50.18 -60.01 -26.69
N PHE A 76 -49.10 -59.84 -27.46
CA PHE A 76 -49.17 -59.21 -28.78
C PHE A 76 -49.97 -60.06 -29.78
N LYS A 77 -49.83 -61.40 -29.73
CA LYS A 77 -50.63 -62.32 -30.57
C LYS A 77 -52.13 -62.24 -30.27
N MET A 78 -52.51 -62.16 -28.99
CA MET A 78 -53.91 -61.97 -28.60
C MET A 78 -54.45 -60.60 -29.04
N LEU A 79 -53.66 -59.53 -28.89
CA LEU A 79 -54.05 -58.19 -29.35
C LEU A 79 -54.22 -58.15 -30.88
N SER A 80 -53.30 -58.75 -31.62
CA SER A 80 -53.37 -58.83 -33.09
C SER A 80 -54.61 -59.61 -33.55
N ALA A 81 -54.97 -60.69 -32.86
CA ALA A 81 -56.20 -61.44 -33.13
C ALA A 81 -57.48 -60.62 -32.84
N MET A 82 -57.41 -59.64 -31.94
CA MET A 82 -58.49 -58.69 -31.63
C MET A 82 -58.51 -57.48 -32.58
N GLY A 83 -57.67 -57.48 -33.63
CA GLY A 83 -57.62 -56.44 -34.66
C GLY A 83 -56.66 -55.29 -34.37
N TYR A 84 -55.79 -55.41 -33.35
CA TYR A 84 -54.75 -54.42 -33.10
C TYR A 84 -53.60 -54.54 -34.12
N GLN A 85 -53.32 -53.45 -34.84
CA GLN A 85 -52.14 -53.33 -35.69
C GLN A 85 -51.03 -52.55 -34.98
N GLN A 86 -49.77 -52.93 -35.19
CA GLN A 86 -48.62 -52.29 -34.55
C GLN A 86 -48.60 -50.78 -34.92
N GLY A 87 -48.66 -49.92 -33.91
CA GLY A 87 -48.73 -48.46 -34.08
C GLY A 87 -50.14 -47.86 -34.08
N GLN A 88 -51.19 -48.70 -34.01
CA GLN A 88 -52.57 -48.22 -33.87
C GLN A 88 -52.88 -47.88 -32.41
N ARG A 89 -53.68 -46.84 -32.19
CA ARG A 89 -54.16 -46.44 -30.86
C ARG A 89 -55.43 -47.22 -30.52
N ILE A 90 -55.53 -47.66 -29.26
CA ILE A 90 -56.69 -48.42 -28.78
C ILE A 90 -57.89 -47.48 -28.60
N GLY A 91 -59.08 -47.89 -29.05
CA GLY A 91 -60.34 -47.16 -28.86
C GLY A 91 -61.17 -47.03 -30.15
N LYS A 92 -62.49 -46.85 -30.02
CA LYS A 92 -63.45 -46.81 -31.15
C LYS A 92 -63.10 -45.77 -32.23
N SER A 93 -62.44 -44.68 -31.82
CA SER A 93 -61.97 -43.59 -32.70
C SER A 93 -60.45 -43.48 -32.76
N GLY A 94 -59.70 -44.45 -32.23
CA GLY A 94 -58.24 -44.39 -32.16
C GLY A 94 -57.68 -43.26 -31.28
N THR A 95 -58.46 -42.76 -30.31
CA THR A 95 -58.07 -41.63 -29.44
C THR A 95 -57.28 -42.05 -28.20
N GLY A 96 -56.99 -43.34 -28.02
CA GLY A 96 -56.22 -43.83 -26.89
C GLY A 96 -54.76 -43.34 -26.88
N LEU A 97 -54.17 -43.37 -25.68
CA LEU A 97 -52.74 -43.11 -25.52
C LEU A 97 -51.94 -44.25 -26.16
N ALA A 98 -50.98 -43.88 -27.00
CA ALA A 98 -50.06 -44.83 -27.64
C ALA A 98 -48.96 -45.31 -26.69
N GLU A 99 -48.59 -44.48 -25.72
CA GLU A 99 -47.55 -44.75 -24.74
C GLU A 99 -48.15 -44.77 -23.33
N PRO A 100 -47.71 -45.69 -22.45
CA PRO A 100 -48.17 -45.75 -21.08
C PRO A 100 -47.72 -44.50 -20.30
N LEU A 101 -48.54 -44.01 -19.37
CA LEU A 101 -48.14 -42.87 -18.53
C LEU A 101 -46.94 -43.26 -17.64
N PRO A 102 -45.91 -42.42 -17.57
CA PRO A 102 -44.76 -42.66 -16.71
C PRO A 102 -45.17 -42.52 -15.24
N VAL A 103 -44.92 -43.57 -14.44
CA VAL A 103 -45.14 -43.56 -12.99
C VAL A 103 -43.88 -43.06 -12.30
N LEU A 104 -43.92 -41.85 -11.76
CA LEU A 104 -42.83 -41.27 -10.97
C LEU A 104 -42.84 -41.87 -9.55
N VAL A 105 -42.14 -42.98 -9.36
CA VAL A 105 -41.98 -43.60 -8.04
C VAL A 105 -40.95 -42.80 -7.24
N LYS A 106 -41.43 -42.07 -6.23
CA LYS A 106 -40.56 -41.28 -5.34
C LYS A 106 -39.66 -42.21 -4.52
N GLN A 107 -38.36 -42.12 -4.74
CA GLN A 107 -37.37 -42.94 -4.03
C GLN A 107 -36.97 -42.34 -2.68
N ASP A 108 -37.35 -41.08 -2.42
CA ASP A 108 -37.01 -40.36 -1.21
C ASP A 108 -38.05 -40.54 -0.10
N LYS A 109 -37.57 -40.71 1.14
CA LYS A 109 -38.41 -40.71 2.35
C LYS A 109 -38.87 -39.31 2.79
N LEU A 110 -38.55 -38.28 2.00
CA LEU A 110 -38.88 -36.89 2.31
C LEU A 110 -40.35 -36.60 1.95
N GLY A 111 -40.98 -35.67 2.69
CA GLY A 111 -42.32 -35.18 2.37
C GLY A 111 -42.40 -34.58 0.96
N LEU A 112 -43.58 -34.66 0.33
CA LEU A 112 -43.86 -33.94 -0.92
C LEU A 112 -43.70 -32.42 -0.63
N GLY A 113 -42.89 -31.71 -1.44
CA GLY A 113 -42.59 -30.29 -1.24
C GLY A 113 -41.37 -29.94 -0.36
N ALA A 114 -40.73 -30.92 0.30
CA ALA A 114 -39.53 -30.67 1.11
C ALA A 114 -38.30 -30.23 0.28
N VAL A 115 -38.24 -30.66 -0.98
CA VAL A 115 -37.15 -30.37 -1.92
C VAL A 115 -37.10 -28.87 -2.24
N SER A 116 -38.26 -28.23 -2.41
CA SER A 116 -38.37 -26.80 -2.73
C SER A 116 -37.89 -25.90 -1.58
N LYS A 117 -38.23 -26.23 -0.33
CA LYS A 117 -37.79 -25.47 0.85
C LYS A 117 -36.29 -25.59 1.10
N LYS A 118 -35.72 -26.79 0.95
CA LYS A 118 -34.27 -26.99 1.07
C LYS A 118 -33.50 -26.37 -0.08
N ALA A 119 -34.04 -26.41 -1.31
CA ALA A 119 -33.44 -25.74 -2.46
C ALA A 119 -33.40 -24.21 -2.25
N ALA A 120 -34.51 -23.60 -1.83
CA ALA A 120 -34.56 -22.18 -1.51
C ALA A 120 -33.60 -21.79 -0.37
N ALA A 121 -33.52 -22.60 0.69
CA ALA A 121 -32.58 -22.36 1.79
C ALA A 121 -31.10 -22.44 1.33
N ARG A 122 -30.77 -23.40 0.45
CA ARG A 122 -29.43 -23.56 -0.13
C ARG A 122 -29.06 -22.39 -1.02
N GLU A 123 -30.00 -21.91 -1.83
CA GLU A 123 -29.83 -20.74 -2.69
C GLU A 123 -29.61 -19.45 -1.87
N GLN A 124 -30.42 -19.24 -0.82
CA GLN A 124 -30.21 -18.12 0.12
C GLN A 124 -28.86 -18.21 0.86
N GLN A 125 -28.38 -19.41 1.16
CA GLN A 125 -27.07 -19.59 1.79
C GLN A 125 -25.93 -19.27 0.83
N LEU A 126 -26.02 -19.72 -0.43
CA LEU A 126 -25.07 -19.37 -1.49
C LEU A 126 -25.05 -17.86 -1.75
N GLN A 127 -26.20 -17.21 -1.74
CA GLN A 127 -26.29 -15.77 -1.92
C GLN A 127 -25.62 -15.00 -0.78
N ARG A 128 -25.88 -15.40 0.47
CA ARG A 128 -25.18 -14.83 1.65
C ARG A 128 -23.67 -15.05 1.60
N GLN A 129 -23.22 -16.22 1.15
CA GLN A 129 -21.79 -16.50 0.98
C GLN A 129 -21.16 -15.59 -0.08
N ARG A 130 -21.81 -15.40 -1.23
CA ARG A 130 -21.34 -14.49 -2.28
C ARG A 130 -21.28 -13.04 -1.81
N GLU A 131 -22.30 -12.57 -1.10
CA GLU A 131 -22.31 -11.21 -0.54
C GLU A 131 -21.21 -11.02 0.51
N ALA A 132 -20.98 -12.02 1.37
CA ALA A 132 -19.88 -11.99 2.34
C ALA A 132 -18.50 -11.98 1.66
N GLU A 133 -18.31 -12.79 0.62
CA GLU A 133 -17.07 -12.82 -0.17
C GLU A 133 -16.83 -11.49 -0.89
N GLN A 134 -17.87 -10.89 -1.49
CA GLN A 134 -17.77 -9.58 -2.11
C GLN A 134 -17.40 -8.49 -1.10
N ARG A 135 -18.01 -8.50 0.10
CA ARG A 135 -17.66 -7.58 1.18
C ARG A 135 -16.21 -7.76 1.64
N ALA A 136 -15.77 -9.01 1.84
CA ALA A 136 -14.40 -9.31 2.20
C ALA A 136 -13.40 -8.84 1.13
N ARG A 137 -13.72 -9.06 -0.16
CA ARG A 137 -12.91 -8.59 -1.28
C ARG A 137 -12.85 -7.06 -1.36
N ALA A 138 -13.97 -6.36 -1.10
CA ALA A 138 -14.00 -4.91 -1.09
C ALA A 138 -13.15 -4.32 0.05
N VAL A 139 -13.22 -4.91 1.25
CA VAL A 139 -12.37 -4.50 2.39
C VAL A 139 -10.89 -4.75 2.09
N ALA A 140 -10.54 -5.89 1.50
CA ALA A 140 -9.17 -6.18 1.11
C ALA A 140 -8.64 -5.21 0.04
N ALA A 141 -9.46 -4.91 -0.98
CA ALA A 141 -9.10 -3.94 -2.02
C ALA A 141 -8.95 -2.52 -1.45
N ALA A 142 -9.81 -2.11 -0.52
CA ALA A 142 -9.68 -0.81 0.14
C ALA A 142 -8.41 -0.72 1.00
N ALA A 143 -8.08 -1.78 1.75
CA ALA A 143 -6.85 -1.84 2.53
C ALA A 143 -5.59 -1.82 1.65
N GLU A 144 -5.63 -2.47 0.48
CA GLU A 144 -4.54 -2.41 -0.50
C GLU A 144 -4.41 -1.02 -1.14
N ALA A 145 -5.54 -0.39 -1.50
CA ALA A 145 -5.56 0.98 -2.00
C ALA A 145 -4.95 1.96 -0.97
N ASP A 146 -5.29 1.83 0.31
CA ASP A 146 -4.73 2.65 1.39
C ASP A 146 -3.20 2.48 1.52
N ARG A 147 -2.70 1.24 1.50
CA ARG A 147 -1.25 0.95 1.51
C ARG A 147 -0.53 1.56 0.31
N THR A 148 -1.10 1.43 -0.88
CA THR A 148 -0.51 2.01 -2.10
C THR A 148 -0.58 3.54 -2.06
N GLY A 149 -1.66 4.13 -1.55
CA GLY A 149 -1.82 5.55 -1.36
C GLY A 149 -0.78 6.13 -0.40
N LEU A 150 -0.51 5.46 0.73
CA LEU A 150 0.50 5.88 1.68
C LEU A 150 1.91 5.87 1.07
N ARG A 151 2.26 4.82 0.31
CA ARG A 151 3.55 4.72 -0.40
C ARG A 151 3.72 5.83 -1.43
N LEU A 152 2.70 6.05 -2.27
CA LEU A 152 2.73 7.11 -3.29
C LEU A 152 2.84 8.50 -2.64
N GLY A 153 2.11 8.74 -1.55
CA GLY A 153 2.20 10.00 -0.80
C GLY A 153 3.59 10.25 -0.21
N TYR A 154 4.26 9.21 0.31
CA TYR A 154 5.64 9.33 0.78
C TYR A 154 6.62 9.64 -0.36
N GLN A 155 6.51 8.95 -1.50
CA GLN A 155 7.33 9.20 -2.69
C GLN A 155 7.15 10.63 -3.21
N GLN A 156 5.92 11.13 -3.25
CA GLN A 156 5.64 12.51 -3.67
C GLN A 156 6.27 13.54 -2.74
N ARG A 157 6.13 13.38 -1.40
CA ARG A 157 6.73 14.31 -0.44
C ARG A 157 8.26 14.30 -0.49
N THR A 158 8.87 13.12 -0.60
CA THR A 158 10.32 12.99 -0.72
C THR A 158 10.84 13.57 -2.04
N ALA A 159 10.17 13.31 -3.16
CA ALA A 159 10.51 13.90 -4.45
C ALA A 159 10.38 15.43 -4.42
N ALA A 160 9.30 15.98 -3.85
CA ALA A 160 9.11 17.41 -3.71
C ALA A 160 10.19 18.06 -2.82
N ALA A 161 10.54 17.43 -1.70
CA ALA A 161 11.60 17.92 -0.82
C ALA A 161 12.98 17.90 -1.50
N MET A 162 13.28 16.87 -2.29
CA MET A 162 14.52 16.81 -3.08
C MET A 162 14.55 17.86 -4.19
N ALA A 163 13.42 18.08 -4.88
CA ALA A 163 13.30 19.13 -5.89
C ALA A 163 13.51 20.53 -5.29
N ALA A 164 12.93 20.81 -4.12
CA ALA A 164 13.15 22.06 -3.37
C ALA A 164 14.64 22.25 -3.00
N ARG A 165 15.28 21.23 -2.41
CA ARG A 165 16.71 21.27 -2.06
C ARG A 165 17.61 21.48 -3.28
N ARG A 166 17.29 20.86 -4.42
CA ARG A 166 18.04 21.05 -5.66
C ARG A 166 17.93 22.49 -6.15
N LEU A 167 16.72 23.04 -6.14
CA LEU A 167 16.46 24.41 -6.56
C LEU A 167 17.18 25.43 -5.66
N GLU A 168 17.14 25.24 -4.34
CA GLU A 168 17.91 26.06 -3.39
C GLU A 168 19.43 25.94 -3.63
N GLY A 169 19.92 24.75 -3.93
CA GLY A 169 21.33 24.51 -4.28
C GLY A 169 21.76 25.28 -5.54
N GLN A 170 20.90 25.29 -6.56
CA GLN A 170 21.12 26.08 -7.78
C GLN A 170 21.09 27.58 -7.49
N LEU A 171 20.13 28.05 -6.69
CA LEU A 171 20.05 29.45 -6.28
C LEU A 171 21.33 29.90 -5.58
N ARG A 172 21.81 29.14 -4.59
CA ARG A 172 23.08 29.44 -3.90
C ARG A 172 24.27 29.47 -4.86
N THR A 173 24.30 28.57 -5.83
CA THR A 173 25.36 28.54 -6.84
C THR A 173 25.29 29.76 -7.75
N ALA A 174 24.08 30.10 -8.22
CA ALA A 174 23.83 31.28 -9.04
C ALA A 174 24.19 32.58 -8.30
N GLN A 175 23.82 32.71 -7.03
CA GLN A 175 24.15 33.85 -6.17
C GLN A 175 25.66 34.04 -6.02
N ARG A 176 26.41 32.95 -5.74
CA ARG A 176 27.88 33.00 -5.66
C ARG A 176 28.51 33.43 -6.98
N VAL A 177 28.04 32.90 -8.10
CA VAL A 177 28.55 33.30 -9.42
C VAL A 177 28.24 34.78 -9.66
N CYS A 178 27.02 35.23 -9.35
CA CYS A 178 26.63 36.63 -9.46
C CYS A 178 27.54 37.53 -8.61
N GLU A 179 27.80 37.15 -7.36
CA GLU A 179 28.72 37.86 -6.47
C GLU A 179 30.14 37.94 -7.06
N THR A 180 30.69 36.85 -7.59
CA THR A 180 32.03 36.88 -8.20
C THR A 180 32.12 37.77 -9.44
N LEU A 181 31.07 37.82 -10.27
CA LEU A 181 31.03 38.67 -11.46
C LEU A 181 30.76 40.13 -11.10
N ASP A 182 29.87 40.38 -10.14
CA ASP A 182 29.54 41.71 -9.61
C ASP A 182 30.76 42.35 -8.93
N THR A 183 31.48 41.60 -8.09
CA THR A 183 32.73 42.08 -7.46
C THR A 183 33.81 42.36 -8.51
N GLY A 184 33.93 41.54 -9.56
CA GLY A 184 34.82 41.80 -10.70
C GLY A 184 34.45 43.07 -11.49
N ALA A 185 33.17 43.44 -11.51
CA ALA A 185 32.67 44.67 -12.12
C ALA A 185 32.69 45.90 -11.18
N GLY A 186 33.11 45.73 -9.93
CA GLY A 186 33.17 46.80 -8.92
C GLY A 186 31.85 47.05 -8.17
N ILE A 187 30.85 46.16 -8.29
CA ILE A 187 29.61 46.20 -7.52
C ILE A 187 29.85 45.51 -6.17
N THR A 188 29.77 46.26 -5.07
CA THR A 188 30.15 45.79 -3.73
C THR A 188 29.00 45.21 -2.91
N CYS A 189 27.75 45.49 -3.26
CA CYS A 189 26.58 44.87 -2.65
C CYS A 189 25.41 44.81 -3.65
N CYS A 190 24.64 43.72 -3.60
CA CYS A 190 23.38 43.60 -4.33
C CYS A 190 22.39 42.79 -3.49
N VAL A 191 21.13 43.25 -3.46
CA VAL A 191 20.00 42.61 -2.74
C VAL A 191 19.91 41.10 -3.00
N MET A 192 20.28 40.64 -4.20
CA MET A 192 20.15 39.25 -4.63
C MET A 192 21.13 38.27 -3.94
N TRP A 193 22.28 38.75 -3.47
CA TRP A 193 23.32 37.94 -2.83
C TRP A 193 23.86 38.55 -1.53
N SER A 194 23.31 39.68 -1.09
CA SER A 194 23.64 40.28 0.21
C SER A 194 23.09 39.45 1.37
N ALA A 195 23.89 39.35 2.44
CA ALA A 195 23.45 38.79 3.71
C ALA A 195 22.22 39.56 4.25
N PRO A 196 21.40 38.93 5.12
CA PRO A 196 20.34 39.64 5.82
C PRO A 196 20.84 40.91 6.50
N PRO A 197 20.03 42.00 6.51
CA PRO A 197 20.30 43.13 7.36
C PRO A 197 20.43 42.63 8.81
N THR A 198 21.32 43.26 9.59
CA THR A 198 21.79 42.75 10.88
C THR A 198 20.68 42.40 11.86
N GLU A 199 19.51 43.05 11.75
CA GLU A 199 18.34 42.78 12.59
C GLU A 199 17.60 41.49 12.18
N ALA A 200 17.44 41.24 10.87
CA ALA A 200 16.88 40.01 10.34
C ALA A 200 17.82 38.80 10.55
N ALA A 201 19.13 39.03 10.51
CA ALA A 201 20.13 38.00 10.81
C ALA A 201 20.06 37.52 12.29
N ALA A 202 19.88 38.48 13.21
CA ALA A 202 19.68 38.18 14.63
C ALA A 202 18.36 37.44 14.88
N ALA A 203 17.28 37.88 14.23
CA ALA A 203 15.97 37.21 14.32
C ALA A 203 15.99 35.78 13.75
N ALA A 204 16.63 35.56 12.58
CA ALA A 204 16.77 34.23 11.99
C ALA A 204 17.61 33.27 12.86
N SER A 205 18.66 33.78 13.51
CA SER A 205 19.44 33.01 14.49
C SER A 205 18.61 32.64 15.72
N ALA A 206 17.78 33.56 16.22
CA ALA A 206 16.88 33.29 17.35
C ALA A 206 15.80 32.25 16.99
N VAL A 207 15.23 32.30 15.78
CA VAL A 207 14.25 31.31 15.29
C VAL A 207 14.91 29.94 15.11
N ALA A 208 16.15 29.88 14.60
CA ALA A 208 16.90 28.63 14.50
C ALA A 208 17.22 28.02 15.87
N MET A 209 17.59 28.85 16.86
CA MET A 209 17.80 28.41 18.24
C MET A 209 16.50 27.93 18.90
N ALA A 210 15.38 28.62 18.68
CA ALA A 210 14.07 28.21 19.18
C ALA A 210 13.57 26.91 18.50
N ALA A 211 13.82 26.74 17.21
CA ALA A 211 13.50 25.50 16.50
C ALA A 211 14.38 24.33 16.97
N ALA A 212 15.66 24.55 17.24
CA ALA A 212 16.55 23.55 17.84
C ALA A 212 16.08 23.15 19.25
N ALA A 213 15.68 24.12 20.09
CA ALA A 213 15.11 23.86 21.41
C ALA A 213 13.76 23.12 21.33
N ALA A 214 12.91 23.43 20.34
CA ALA A 214 11.64 22.74 20.14
C ALA A 214 11.80 21.30 19.62
N VAL A 215 12.84 21.03 18.83
CA VAL A 215 13.20 19.66 18.40
C VAL A 215 13.74 18.84 19.58
N ASP A 216 14.48 19.48 20.49
CA ASP A 216 14.96 18.87 21.74
C ASP A 216 13.79 18.50 22.68
N GLU A 217 12.80 19.41 22.85
CA GLU A 217 11.59 19.16 23.65
C GLU A 217 10.63 18.13 23.02
N LEU A 218 10.72 17.86 21.72
CA LEU A 218 9.94 16.81 21.04
C LEU A 218 10.60 15.42 21.11
N LEU A 219 11.89 15.35 21.44
CA LEU A 219 12.67 14.11 21.59
C LEU A 219 12.67 13.60 23.04
N GLU A 220 12.21 14.40 24.01
CA GLU A 220 11.91 13.96 25.36
C GLU A 220 10.52 13.32 25.43
N GLU A 221 10.41 12.06 25.00
CA GLU A 221 9.33 11.20 25.47
C GLU A 221 9.50 11.02 27.00
N PRO A 222 8.51 11.36 27.84
CA PRO A 222 8.62 11.11 29.27
C PRO A 222 8.53 9.60 29.49
N GLU A 223 9.69 8.95 29.65
CA GLU A 223 9.79 7.61 30.18
C GLU A 223 8.97 7.54 31.49
N LEU A 224 7.84 6.83 31.43
CA LEU A 224 6.92 6.61 32.54
C LEU A 224 7.62 5.77 33.62
N GLY A 225 8.37 6.42 34.50
CA GLY A 225 9.14 5.70 35.50
C GLY A 225 9.87 6.53 36.56
N HIS A 226 9.47 7.76 36.87
CA HIS A 226 10.11 8.53 37.93
C HIS A 226 9.12 8.99 39.01
N THR A 227 9.43 8.63 40.26
CA THR A 227 8.68 8.97 41.47
C THR A 227 8.55 10.49 41.63
N ALA A 228 7.48 10.93 42.30
CA ALA A 228 7.09 12.35 42.41
C ALA A 228 8.19 13.30 42.94
N GLU A 229 9.26 12.78 43.56
CA GLU A 229 10.40 13.56 44.05
C GLU A 229 11.38 13.94 42.93
N ALA A 230 11.52 13.13 41.88
CA ALA A 230 12.38 13.43 40.73
C ALA A 230 11.80 14.55 39.83
N GLY A 231 10.47 14.63 39.71
CA GLY A 231 9.79 15.69 38.96
C GLY A 231 9.86 17.08 39.62
N ALA A 232 10.13 17.15 40.93
CA ALA A 232 10.32 18.41 41.64
C ALA A 232 11.72 19.00 41.43
N ALA A 233 12.74 18.14 41.35
CA ALA A 233 14.12 18.57 41.07
C ALA A 233 14.27 19.15 39.65
N VAL A 234 13.64 18.53 38.64
CA VAL A 234 13.68 19.02 37.25
C VAL A 234 12.98 20.38 37.10
N LYS A 235 11.89 20.62 37.84
CA LYS A 235 11.21 21.93 37.85
C LYS A 235 12.06 23.03 38.49
N ALA A 236 12.72 22.73 39.61
CA ALA A 236 13.63 23.67 40.26
C ALA A 236 14.81 24.05 39.34
N SER A 237 15.39 23.07 38.63
CA SER A 237 16.47 23.33 37.67
C SER A 237 16.01 24.15 36.44
N ARG A 238 14.76 23.99 35.98
CA ARG A 238 14.16 24.78 34.89
C ARG A 238 13.87 26.23 35.29
N GLU A 239 13.47 26.45 36.55
CA GLU A 239 13.25 27.79 37.11
C GLU A 239 14.57 28.54 37.33
N GLU A 240 15.61 27.86 37.83
CA GLU A 240 16.96 28.42 37.97
C GLU A 240 17.62 28.75 36.61
N ALA A 241 17.39 27.92 35.58
CA ALA A 241 17.86 28.19 34.22
C ALA A 241 17.14 29.41 33.58
N ALA A 242 15.85 29.60 33.88
CA ALA A 242 15.09 30.75 33.40
C ALA A 242 15.53 32.07 34.05
N GLU A 243 15.93 32.05 35.32
CA GLU A 243 16.51 33.23 35.99
C GLU A 243 17.90 33.58 35.44
N PHE A 244 18.71 32.57 35.09
CA PHE A 244 20.02 32.77 34.49
C PHE A 244 19.92 33.38 33.08
N ALA A 245 18.93 32.96 32.28
CA ALA A 245 18.65 33.54 30.97
C ALA A 245 18.22 35.02 31.07
N GLN A 246 17.32 35.36 31.99
CA GLN A 246 16.88 36.74 32.22
C GLN A 246 18.01 37.67 32.71
N MET A 247 18.98 37.13 33.44
CA MET A 247 20.17 37.89 33.88
C MET A 247 21.11 38.21 32.71
N TYR A 248 21.27 37.30 31.75
CA TYR A 248 22.10 37.51 30.57
C TYR A 248 21.46 38.51 29.60
N GLU A 249 20.15 38.45 29.44
CA GLU A 249 19.38 39.36 28.59
C GLU A 249 19.47 40.82 29.09
N ARG A 250 19.38 41.02 30.41
CA ARG A 250 19.61 42.33 31.04
C ARG A 250 21.02 42.86 30.86
N GLN A 251 22.03 41.99 30.75
CA GLN A 251 23.42 42.40 30.51
C GLN A 251 23.69 42.75 29.04
N SER A 252 22.95 42.17 28.08
CA SER A 252 23.10 42.48 26.65
C SER A 252 22.46 43.80 26.21
N HIS A 253 21.42 44.27 26.91
CA HIS A 253 20.71 45.51 26.53
C HIS A 253 21.46 46.81 26.85
N ASP A 254 22.41 46.79 27.80
CA ASP A 254 23.21 47.98 28.16
C ASP A 254 24.37 48.25 27.17
N GLY A 255 24.67 47.30 26.26
CA GLY A 255 25.79 47.41 25.31
C GLY A 255 25.44 47.88 23.90
N GLN A 256 24.16 47.94 23.52
CA GLN A 256 23.73 48.14 22.12
C GLN A 256 23.09 49.51 21.82
N GLN A 257 22.83 50.36 22.81
CA GLN A 257 22.12 51.64 22.60
C GLN A 257 22.95 52.79 21.98
N GLN A 258 24.22 52.59 21.58
CA GLN A 258 25.06 53.69 21.07
C GLN A 258 25.51 53.60 19.61
N GLN A 259 25.02 52.65 18.82
CA GLN A 259 25.33 52.58 17.38
C GLN A 259 24.09 52.36 16.51
N GLN A 260 23.04 53.15 16.73
CA GLN A 260 21.95 53.28 15.76
C GLN A 260 21.72 54.76 15.48
N GLN A 261 22.46 55.26 14.50
CA GLN A 261 22.14 56.51 13.81
C GLN A 261 22.92 56.53 12.51
N GLN A 262 22.30 56.02 11.43
CA GLN A 262 21.98 56.77 10.20
C GLN A 262 21.71 55.84 9.00
N GLN A 263 20.44 55.85 8.54
CA GLN A 263 19.87 55.41 7.24
C GLN A 263 19.94 53.90 6.86
N PRO A 264 18.82 53.14 6.99
CA PRO A 264 18.50 52.14 5.96
C PRO A 264 17.01 51.74 5.75
N ASP A 265 15.99 52.61 5.90
CA ASP A 265 14.58 52.15 5.74
C ASP A 265 14.24 51.60 4.32
N ASP A 266 14.87 52.11 3.26
CA ASP A 266 14.50 51.73 1.87
C ASP A 266 15.15 50.40 1.41
N GLN A 267 16.35 50.06 1.90
CA GLN A 267 17.09 48.86 1.46
C GLN A 267 16.64 47.59 2.18
N GLU A 268 16.15 47.72 3.41
CA GLU A 268 15.59 46.61 4.17
C GLU A 268 14.28 46.12 3.56
N GLY A 269 13.40 47.03 3.12
CA GLY A 269 12.16 46.68 2.42
C GLY A 269 12.37 45.96 1.08
N GLU A 270 13.39 46.33 0.31
CA GLU A 270 13.76 45.64 -0.94
C GLU A 270 14.30 44.23 -0.68
N TRP A 271 15.09 44.06 0.39
CA TRP A 271 15.63 42.76 0.79
C TRP A 271 14.52 41.83 1.31
N GLU A 272 13.61 42.33 2.12
CA GLU A 272 12.44 41.58 2.59
C GLU A 272 11.53 41.17 1.42
N ALA A 273 11.27 42.09 0.49
CA ALA A 273 10.50 41.80 -0.71
C ALA A 273 11.18 40.72 -1.57
N TRP A 274 12.51 40.76 -1.69
CA TRP A 274 13.28 39.74 -2.40
C TRP A 274 13.22 38.36 -1.71
N GLN A 275 13.37 38.33 -0.38
CA GLN A 275 13.30 37.08 0.39
C GLN A 275 11.90 36.47 0.42
N ALA A 276 10.87 37.32 0.33
CA ALA A 276 9.48 36.87 0.23
C ALA A 276 9.15 36.19 -1.11
N LEU A 277 9.99 36.37 -2.15
CA LEU A 277 9.79 35.69 -3.43
C LEU A 277 10.02 34.18 -3.29
N PRO A 278 9.24 33.34 -3.98
CA PRO A 278 9.51 31.91 -4.05
C PRO A 278 10.94 31.65 -4.55
N PRO A 279 11.65 30.63 -4.04
CA PRO A 279 13.03 30.34 -4.46
C PRO A 279 13.19 30.16 -5.98
N ALA A 280 12.16 29.67 -6.67
CA ALA A 280 12.14 29.53 -8.12
C ALA A 280 12.19 30.88 -8.87
N GLU A 281 11.51 31.89 -8.34
CA GLU A 281 11.51 33.25 -8.89
C GLU A 281 12.81 33.99 -8.53
N GLN A 282 13.35 33.76 -7.33
CA GLN A 282 14.67 34.26 -6.98
C GLN A 282 15.74 33.71 -7.94
N LEU A 283 15.69 32.41 -8.25
CA LEU A 283 16.61 31.78 -9.18
C LEU A 283 16.46 32.35 -10.60
N SER A 284 15.24 32.49 -11.10
CA SER A 284 15.01 33.05 -12.45
C SER A 284 15.48 34.50 -12.56
N ALA A 285 15.31 35.31 -11.51
CA ALA A 285 15.77 36.69 -11.47
C ALA A 285 17.31 36.79 -11.43
N VAL A 286 18.00 35.95 -10.64
CA VAL A 286 19.48 35.90 -10.63
C VAL A 286 20.01 35.42 -11.98
N LEU A 287 19.41 34.37 -12.57
CA LEU A 287 19.78 33.89 -13.90
C LEU A 287 19.54 34.97 -14.98
N GLY A 288 18.43 35.70 -14.88
CA GLY A 288 18.13 36.83 -15.76
C GLY A 288 19.21 37.90 -15.69
N ARG A 289 19.65 38.27 -14.49
CA ARG A 289 20.74 39.23 -14.29
C ARG A 289 22.07 38.73 -14.87
N LEU A 290 22.44 37.48 -14.59
CA LEU A 290 23.66 36.85 -15.13
C LEU A 290 23.69 36.88 -16.67
N ARG A 291 22.55 36.61 -17.30
CA ARG A 291 22.41 36.65 -18.76
C ARG A 291 22.44 38.08 -19.30
N GLN A 292 21.67 39.00 -18.73
CA GLN A 292 21.54 40.37 -19.24
C GLN A 292 22.80 41.23 -19.03
N HIS A 293 23.44 41.14 -17.86
CA HIS A 293 24.57 42.00 -17.51
C HIS A 293 25.93 41.39 -17.87
N TYR A 294 26.04 40.06 -17.81
CA TYR A 294 27.31 39.38 -18.01
C TYR A 294 27.35 38.48 -19.24
N CYS A 295 26.22 38.29 -19.95
CA CYS A 295 26.09 37.31 -21.01
C CYS A 295 26.59 35.93 -20.54
N TYR A 296 26.25 35.54 -19.30
CA TYR A 296 26.72 34.30 -18.68
C TYR A 296 25.56 33.31 -18.49
N CYS A 297 25.78 32.05 -18.85
CA CYS A 297 24.83 30.97 -18.58
C CYS A 297 25.37 30.01 -17.50
N LEU A 298 24.61 29.87 -16.41
CA LEU A 298 24.95 28.96 -15.31
C LEU A 298 25.03 27.50 -15.75
N TYR A 299 24.15 27.06 -16.65
CA TYR A 299 24.04 25.67 -17.07
C TYR A 299 25.08 25.29 -18.14
N CYS A 300 25.43 26.21 -19.04
CA CYS A 300 26.53 26.01 -19.99
C CYS A 300 27.92 26.18 -19.34
N GLY A 301 28.00 26.94 -18.23
CA GLY A 301 29.25 27.22 -17.52
C GLY A 301 30.19 28.18 -18.28
N CYS A 302 29.68 28.97 -19.22
CA CYS A 302 30.47 29.88 -20.05
C CYS A 302 29.87 31.28 -20.15
N ARG A 303 30.75 32.23 -20.50
CA ARG A 303 30.41 33.61 -20.82
C ARG A 303 30.45 33.81 -22.34
N TYR A 304 29.45 34.50 -22.87
CA TYR A 304 29.31 34.86 -24.28
C TYR A 304 29.78 36.29 -24.54
N ASP A 305 30.08 36.60 -25.80
CA ASP A 305 30.61 37.91 -26.18
C ASP A 305 29.52 38.99 -26.27
N SER A 306 28.27 38.59 -26.56
CA SER A 306 27.12 39.49 -26.64
C SER A 306 25.81 38.77 -26.36
N ASP A 307 24.74 39.53 -26.10
CA ASP A 307 23.41 38.97 -25.88
C ASP A 307 22.90 38.19 -27.12
N LEU A 308 23.23 38.66 -28.32
CA LEU A 308 22.89 37.98 -29.57
C LEU A 308 23.62 36.63 -29.70
N ASP A 309 24.90 36.59 -29.31
CA ASP A 309 25.72 35.37 -29.31
C ASP A 309 25.17 34.33 -28.34
N MET A 310 24.76 34.79 -27.14
CA MET A 310 24.11 33.94 -26.14
C MET A 310 22.78 33.38 -26.64
N GLN A 311 21.95 34.17 -27.32
CA GLN A 311 20.66 33.69 -27.86
C GLN A 311 20.82 32.64 -28.98
N GLN A 312 21.94 32.69 -29.73
CA GLN A 312 22.20 31.75 -30.83
C GLN A 312 22.84 30.44 -30.35
N HIS A 313 23.64 30.48 -29.27
CA HIS A 313 24.44 29.34 -28.82
C HIS A 313 23.96 28.70 -27.51
N CYS A 314 23.15 29.38 -26.70
CA CYS A 314 22.61 28.83 -25.45
C CYS A 314 21.22 28.19 -25.68
N PRO A 315 20.99 26.92 -25.28
CA PRO A 315 19.72 26.22 -25.46
C PRO A 315 18.48 26.91 -24.83
N GLY A 316 18.67 27.61 -23.72
CA GLY A 316 17.60 28.34 -23.06
C GLY A 316 18.00 28.93 -21.70
N PRO A 317 17.10 29.61 -20.99
CA PRO A 317 17.37 30.19 -19.67
C PRO A 317 17.23 29.22 -18.50
N ALA A 318 16.52 28.09 -18.67
CA ALA A 318 16.24 27.15 -17.60
C ALA A 318 17.12 25.89 -17.68
N GLU A 319 17.20 25.16 -16.57
CA GLU A 319 17.95 23.89 -16.52
C GLU A 319 17.39 22.87 -17.52
N ALA A 320 16.06 22.78 -17.61
CA ALA A 320 15.36 21.83 -18.49
C ALA A 320 15.69 22.02 -19.98
N ASP A 321 16.16 23.20 -20.39
CA ASP A 321 16.56 23.47 -21.77
C ASP A 321 17.92 22.82 -22.11
N HIS A 322 18.66 22.36 -21.10
CA HIS A 322 20.01 21.80 -21.21
C HIS A 322 20.10 20.31 -20.84
N GLU A 323 18.95 19.65 -20.60
CA GLU A 323 18.86 18.20 -20.33
C GLU A 323 18.94 17.34 -21.60
#